data_AF-A0A511YKA3-F1
#
_entry.id   AF-A0A511YKA3-F1
#
_cell.length_a   1.000
_cell.length_b   1.000
_cell.length_c   1.000
_cell.angle_alpha   90.00
_cell.angle_beta   90.00
_cell.angle_gamma   90.00
#
_symmetry.space_group_name_H-M   'P 1'
#
loop_
_entity.id
_entity.type
_entity.pdbx_description
1 polymer ?
#
loop_
_entity_poly.entity_id
_entity_poly.type
_entity_poly.pdbx_seq_one_letter_code
_entity_poly.pdbx_strand_id
1 'polypeptide(L)'
;MFIKSKAQLDTLNYLKQFEANRANYIGQPFSKLLQDMIQIQPKTVWPSPNFKNKNYNFSTRFKFCNVEQSYFNVITLSVEWETPIPVSSSEYYQQLHDFYFTNDEKNLYGSKIVKDIKVYR
;
A
#
# COMPACT_ATOMS: atom_id res chain seq x y z
N MET A 1 -29.93 -25.86 10.39
CA MET A 1 -28.87 -24.97 10.92
C MET A 1 -28.28 -24.22 9.73
N PHE A 2 -28.64 -22.95 9.52
CA PHE A 2 -28.13 -22.18 8.39
C PHE A 2 -26.75 -21.62 8.74
N ILE A 3 -25.70 -22.16 8.12
CA ILE A 3 -24.35 -21.60 8.20
C ILE A 3 -24.39 -20.29 7.41
N LYS A 4 -24.35 -19.16 8.14
CA LYS A 4 -24.22 -17.83 7.55
C LYS A 4 -22.84 -17.77 6.90
N SER A 5 -22.75 -18.00 5.59
CA SER A 5 -21.50 -17.84 4.87
C SER A 5 -21.08 -16.37 5.01
N LYS A 6 -19.91 -16.11 5.62
CA LYS A 6 -19.31 -14.78 5.51
C LYS A 6 -18.90 -14.65 4.05
N ALA A 7 -19.61 -13.83 3.29
CA ALA A 7 -19.19 -13.49 1.95
C ALA A 7 -17.73 -13.01 2.00
N GLN A 8 -16.88 -13.62 1.18
CA GLN A 8 -15.49 -13.21 1.06
C GLN A 8 -15.47 -11.77 0.54
N LEU A 9 -14.71 -10.90 1.19
CA LEU A 9 -14.56 -9.52 0.73
C LEU A 9 -14.00 -9.50 -0.69
N ASP A 10 -14.73 -8.85 -1.60
CA ASP A 10 -14.19 -8.47 -2.89
C ASP A 10 -13.17 -7.35 -2.70
N THR A 11 -11.91 -7.76 -2.51
CA THR A 11 -10.79 -6.87 -2.23
C THR A 11 -10.56 -5.87 -3.36
N LEU A 12 -10.80 -6.26 -4.62
CA LEU A 12 -10.57 -5.36 -5.76
C LEU A 12 -11.63 -4.25 -5.77
N ASN A 13 -12.91 -4.61 -5.66
CA ASN A 13 -13.98 -3.63 -5.66
C ASN A 13 -13.93 -2.73 -4.42
N TYR A 14 -13.60 -3.29 -3.25
CA TYR A 14 -13.37 -2.50 -2.04
C TYR A 14 -12.27 -1.45 -2.25
N LEU A 15 -11.12 -1.86 -2.81
CA LEU A 15 -9.99 -0.95 -3.00
C LEU A 15 -10.25 0.09 -4.11
N LYS A 16 -10.98 -0.27 -5.17
CA LYS A 16 -11.36 0.63 -6.26
C LYS A 16 -12.17 1.84 -5.79
N GLN A 17 -12.88 1.74 -4.67
CA GLN A 17 -13.57 2.90 -4.07
C GLN A 17 -12.60 3.99 -3.62
N PHE A 18 -11.41 3.63 -3.12
CA PHE A 18 -10.40 4.61 -2.71
C PHE A 18 -9.75 5.29 -3.92
N GLU A 19 -9.52 4.56 -5.01
CA GLU A 19 -9.02 5.13 -6.27
C GLU A 19 -10.05 6.08 -6.92
N ALA A 20 -11.33 5.69 -6.93
CA ALA A 20 -12.41 6.53 -7.43
C ALA A 20 -12.54 7.84 -6.64
N ASN A 21 -12.33 7.77 -5.32
CA ASN A 21 -12.38 8.92 -4.41
C ASN A 21 -10.99 9.49 -4.07
N ARG A 22 -9.97 9.27 -4.93
CA ARG A 22 -8.58 9.63 -4.61
C ARG A 22 -8.36 11.10 -4.30
N ALA A 23 -9.23 11.99 -4.78
CA ALA A 23 -9.21 13.42 -4.45
C ALA A 23 -9.28 13.69 -2.93
N ASN A 24 -9.88 12.79 -2.13
CA ASN A 24 -9.92 12.89 -0.68
C ASN A 24 -8.58 12.57 0.01
N TYR A 25 -7.65 11.97 -0.72
CA TYR A 25 -6.37 11.47 -0.20
C TYR A 25 -5.16 12.19 -0.79
N ILE A 26 -5.27 12.75 -2.00
CA ILE A 26 -4.21 13.56 -2.60
C ILE A 26 -3.91 14.77 -1.71
N GLY A 27 -2.63 15.04 -1.45
CA GLY A 27 -2.17 16.10 -0.55
C GLY A 27 -2.36 15.78 0.95
N GLN A 28 -2.89 14.59 1.28
CA GLN A 28 -3.04 14.14 2.67
C GLN A 28 -1.97 13.11 3.05
N PRO A 29 -1.65 12.97 4.34
CA PRO A 29 -0.85 11.85 4.83
C PRO A 29 -1.52 10.51 4.51
N PHE A 30 -0.73 9.51 4.09
CA PHE A 30 -1.23 8.15 3.80
C PHE A 30 -1.93 7.50 5.00
N SER A 31 -1.61 7.92 6.22
CA SER A 31 -2.34 7.49 7.42
C SER A 31 -3.85 7.76 7.35
N LYS A 32 -4.29 8.82 6.66
CA LYS A 32 -5.73 9.08 6.45
C LYS A 32 -6.38 7.96 5.64
N LEU A 33 -5.74 7.53 4.57
CA LEU A 33 -6.20 6.41 3.74
C LEU A 33 -6.22 5.11 4.55
N LEU A 34 -5.16 4.84 5.32
CA LEU A 34 -5.11 3.66 6.19
C LEU A 34 -6.19 3.66 7.27
N GLN A 35 -6.56 4.83 7.82
CA GLN A 35 -7.65 4.94 8.79
C GLN A 35 -9.02 4.66 8.18
N ASP A 36 -9.24 5.09 6.93
CA ASP A 36 -10.50 4.84 6.23
C ASP A 36 -10.62 3.37 5.74
N MET A 37 -9.51 2.63 5.67
CA MET A 37 -9.45 1.21 5.32
C MET A 37 -9.87 0.29 6.48
N ILE A 38 -11.15 0.31 6.84
CA ILE A 38 -11.68 -0.43 8.00
C ILE A 38 -11.85 -1.95 7.77
N GLN A 39 -11.93 -2.44 6.53
CA GLN A 39 -12.24 -3.85 6.26
C GLN A 39 -11.00 -4.73 6.13
N ILE A 40 -9.95 -4.20 5.48
CA ILE A 40 -8.66 -4.87 5.28
C ILE A 40 -7.54 -3.84 5.29
N GLN A 41 -6.36 -4.27 5.73
CA GLN A 41 -5.13 -3.47 5.70
C GLN A 41 -4.10 -4.13 4.79
N PRO A 42 -3.14 -3.37 4.25
CA PRO A 42 -2.00 -3.95 3.56
C PRO A 42 -1.27 -4.96 4.45
N LYS A 43 -0.76 -6.02 3.84
CA LYS A 43 0.04 -7.04 4.51
C LYS A 43 1.50 -6.97 4.12
N THR A 44 1.79 -6.51 2.91
CA THR A 44 3.15 -6.34 2.42
C THR A 44 3.32 -5.02 1.70
N VAL A 45 4.56 -4.55 1.67
CA VAL A 45 4.96 -3.25 1.14
C VAL A 45 6.16 -3.40 0.21
N TRP A 46 6.06 -2.79 -0.97
CA TRP A 46 7.01 -2.96 -2.08
C TRP A 46 7.33 -1.60 -2.69
N PRO A 47 8.33 -0.89 -2.14
CA PRO A 47 8.83 0.37 -2.68
C PRO A 47 9.32 0.18 -4.11
N SER A 48 9.10 1.19 -4.95
CA SER A 48 9.47 1.15 -6.36
C SER A 48 10.31 2.39 -6.70
N PRO A 49 11.61 2.21 -7.01
CA PRO A 49 12.38 3.28 -7.61
C PRO A 49 11.84 3.57 -9.01
N ASN A 50 12.14 4.77 -9.53
CA ASN A 50 11.91 5.05 -10.94
C ASN A 50 13.21 4.84 -11.74
N PHE A 51 13.09 4.75 -13.07
CA PHE A 51 14.24 4.52 -13.95
C PHE A 51 15.25 5.67 -14.00
N LYS A 52 14.84 6.89 -13.62
CA LYS A 52 15.67 8.11 -13.67
C LYS A 52 16.56 8.28 -12.45
N ASN A 53 16.12 7.81 -11.27
CA ASN A 53 16.89 7.92 -10.04
C ASN A 53 16.63 6.73 -9.11
N LYS A 54 17.63 5.85 -9.00
CA LYS A 54 17.58 4.64 -8.17
C LYS A 54 17.77 4.91 -6.67
N ASN A 55 18.09 6.13 -6.27
CA ASN A 55 18.29 6.47 -4.85
C ASN A 55 16.97 6.83 -4.14
N TYR A 56 15.88 6.95 -4.90
CA TYR A 56 14.57 7.31 -4.34
C TYR A 56 13.45 6.42 -4.89
N ASN A 57 12.50 6.11 -4.01
CA ASN A 57 11.23 5.50 -4.32
C ASN A 57 10.19 6.58 -4.58
N PHE A 58 9.67 6.60 -5.80
CA PHE A 58 8.62 7.55 -6.20
C PHE A 58 7.23 7.01 -5.93
N SER A 59 7.11 5.69 -5.85
CA SER A 59 5.87 5.03 -5.48
C SER A 59 6.15 3.81 -4.60
N THR A 60 5.11 3.36 -3.92
CA THR A 60 5.12 2.12 -3.14
C THR A 60 3.89 1.31 -3.48
N ARG A 61 4.07 -0.01 -3.65
CA ARG A 61 2.99 -0.97 -3.88
C ARG A 61 2.65 -1.66 -2.56
N PHE A 62 1.41 -1.54 -2.14
CA PHE A 62 0.84 -2.19 -0.97
C PHE A 62 -0.03 -3.36 -1.43
N LYS A 63 0.23 -4.55 -0.92
CA LYS A 63 -0.50 -5.77 -1.31
C LYS A 63 -1.19 -6.37 -0.10
N PHE A 64 -2.31 -7.04 -0.35
CA PHE A 64 -3.25 -7.52 0.68
C PHE A 64 -3.17 -9.04 0.89
N CYS A 65 -2.03 -9.64 0.50
CA CYS A 65 -1.72 -11.06 0.60
C CYS A 65 -0.39 -11.26 1.36
N ASN A 66 -0.11 -12.52 1.73
CA ASN A 66 1.14 -12.87 2.41
C ASN A 66 2.35 -12.74 1.45
N VAL A 67 3.57 -12.66 1.99
CA VAL A 67 4.81 -12.43 1.21
C VAL A 67 4.97 -13.45 0.08
N GLU A 68 4.77 -14.74 0.33
CA GLU A 68 4.89 -15.79 -0.69
C GLU A 68 3.98 -15.57 -1.90
N GLN A 69 2.76 -15.09 -1.66
CA GLN A 69 1.78 -14.82 -2.71
C GLN A 69 2.02 -13.49 -3.42
N SER A 70 2.76 -12.59 -2.77
CA SER A 70 2.95 -11.23 -3.26
C SER A 70 3.80 -11.15 -4.53
N TYR A 71 4.56 -12.19 -4.87
CA TYR A 71 5.35 -12.27 -6.10
C TYR A 71 4.51 -12.53 -7.37
N PHE A 72 3.22 -12.86 -7.22
CA PHE A 72 2.32 -13.18 -8.33
C PHE A 72 1.40 -12.01 -8.69
N ASN A 73 0.50 -12.26 -9.65
CA ASN A 73 -0.53 -11.32 -10.07
C ASN A 73 -1.60 -11.13 -8.97
N VAL A 74 -1.39 -10.15 -8.11
CA VAL A 74 -2.22 -9.89 -6.92
C VAL A 74 -2.73 -8.46 -6.88
N ILE A 75 -3.87 -8.29 -6.22
CA ILE A 75 -4.48 -6.96 -6.06
C ILE A 75 -3.51 -6.05 -5.31
N THR A 76 -3.19 -4.95 -5.95
CA THR A 76 -2.16 -4.01 -5.54
C THR A 76 -2.75 -2.61 -5.46
N LEU A 77 -2.53 -1.94 -4.34
CA LEU A 77 -2.70 -0.50 -4.16
C LEU A 77 -1.34 0.15 -4.36
N SER A 78 -1.16 0.92 -5.44
CA SER A 78 0.03 1.73 -5.62
C SER A 78 -0.23 3.16 -5.20
N VAL A 79 0.66 3.69 -4.38
CA VAL A 79 0.66 5.08 -3.94
C VAL A 79 1.88 5.77 -4.54
N GLU A 80 1.66 6.85 -5.27
CA GLU A 80 2.73 7.77 -5.69
C GLU A 80 2.91 8.82 -4.60
N TRP A 81 4.16 9.13 -4.27
CA TRP A 81 4.52 10.06 -3.19
C TRP A 81 4.76 11.47 -3.74
N GLU A 82 4.33 12.50 -3.00
CA GLU A 82 4.59 13.89 -3.37
C GLU A 82 6.08 14.22 -3.28
N THR A 83 6.69 13.84 -2.15
CA THR A 83 8.15 13.82 -1.97
C THR A 83 8.63 12.38 -2.01
N PRO A 84 9.57 12.02 -2.90
CA PRO A 84 10.02 10.65 -3.02
C PRO A 84 10.83 10.22 -1.79
N ILE A 85 10.74 8.94 -1.45
CA ILE A 85 11.30 8.39 -0.21
C ILE A 85 12.71 7.86 -0.50
N PRO A 86 13.75 8.19 0.28
CA PRO A 86 15.08 7.62 0.11
C PRO A 86 15.05 6.09 0.12
N VAL A 87 15.75 5.46 -0.82
CA VAL A 87 15.78 4.00 -0.93
C VAL A 87 16.37 3.37 0.33
N SER A 88 17.43 3.96 0.90
CA SER A 88 18.03 3.51 2.15
C SER A 88 17.04 3.40 3.31
N SER A 89 16.12 4.37 3.45
CA SER A 89 15.06 4.33 4.47
C SER A 89 14.14 3.14 4.25
N SER A 90 13.79 2.86 2.99
CA SER A 90 12.87 1.77 2.66
C SER A 90 13.52 0.39 2.68
N GLU A 91 14.81 0.30 2.36
CA GLU A 91 15.59 -0.94 2.33
C GLU A 91 15.88 -1.45 3.73
N TYR A 92 16.19 -0.54 4.67
CA TYR A 92 16.37 -0.88 6.07
C TYR A 92 15.19 -1.70 6.61
N TYR A 93 13.96 -1.21 6.39
CA TYR A 93 12.74 -1.87 6.83
C TYR A 93 12.40 -3.13 6.03
N GLN A 94 12.66 -3.15 4.73
CA GLN A 94 12.49 -4.36 3.91
C GLN A 94 13.38 -5.50 4.41
N GLN A 95 14.64 -5.22 4.77
CA GLN A 95 15.57 -6.21 5.30
C GLN A 95 15.21 -6.63 6.73
N LEU A 96 14.71 -5.70 7.54
CA LEU A 96 14.34 -5.98 8.92
C LEU A 96 13.07 -6.84 9.02
N HIS A 97 12.11 -6.60 8.14
CA HIS A 97 10.77 -7.19 8.23
C HIS A 97 10.35 -7.97 6.98
N ASP A 98 11.27 -8.40 6.12
CA ASP A 98 10.99 -9.24 4.95
C ASP A 98 9.74 -8.80 4.14
N PHE A 99 9.65 -7.50 3.85
CA PHE A 99 8.54 -6.86 3.12
C PHE A 99 7.16 -6.85 3.81
N TYR A 100 7.04 -7.34 5.04
CA TYR A 100 5.81 -7.22 5.81
C TYR A 100 5.48 -5.76 6.11
N PHE A 101 4.19 -5.42 6.07
CA PHE A 101 3.70 -4.10 6.45
C PHE A 101 3.38 -4.08 7.95
N THR A 102 4.38 -3.82 8.77
CA THR A 102 4.27 -3.79 10.23
C THR A 102 3.92 -2.38 10.73
N ASN A 103 3.93 -2.18 12.05
CA ASN A 103 3.74 -0.87 12.64
C ASN A 103 4.84 0.12 12.25
N ASP A 104 6.06 -0.36 12.01
CA ASP A 104 7.18 0.50 11.62
C ASP A 104 7.01 1.04 10.20
N GLU A 105 6.65 0.17 9.25
CA GLU A 105 6.31 0.58 7.89
C GLU A 105 5.07 1.48 7.91
N LYS A 106 4.06 1.14 8.72
CA LYS A 106 2.87 1.98 8.88
C LYS A 106 3.23 3.38 9.37
N ASN A 107 4.17 3.52 10.31
CA ASN A 107 4.64 4.82 10.78
C ASN A 107 5.45 5.55 9.71
N LEU A 108 6.36 4.85 9.04
CA LEU A 108 7.19 5.42 7.97
C LEU A 108 6.32 5.96 6.83
N TYR A 109 5.51 5.09 6.21
CA TYR A 109 4.70 5.46 5.05
C TYR A 109 3.49 6.29 5.43
N GLY A 110 2.88 6.05 6.60
CA GLY A 110 1.70 6.77 7.05
C GLY A 110 1.91 8.28 7.21
N SER A 111 3.14 8.71 7.48
CA SER A 111 3.52 10.13 7.55
C SER A 111 3.75 10.79 6.18
N LYS A 112 3.80 10.01 5.09
CA LYS A 112 4.13 10.52 3.75
C LYS A 112 2.89 11.05 3.04
N ILE A 113 3.09 12.10 2.26
CA ILE A 113 2.01 12.76 1.52
C ILE A 113 1.77 12.04 0.20
N VAL A 114 0.50 11.73 -0.03
CA VAL A 114 0.01 11.06 -1.23
C VAL A 114 -0.09 12.04 -2.39
N LYS A 115 0.53 11.72 -3.52
CA LYS A 115 0.39 12.44 -4.79
C LYS A 115 -0.68 11.84 -5.69
N ASP A 116 -0.73 10.51 -5.76
CA ASP A 116 -1.74 9.78 -6.53
C ASP A 116 -1.91 8.36 -5.98
N ILE A 117 -3.04 7.72 -6.29
CA ILE A 117 -3.36 6.35 -5.88
C ILE A 117 -3.95 5.60 -7.07
N LYS A 118 -3.49 4.36 -7.27
CA LYS A 118 -4.02 3.44 -8.30
C LYS A 118 -4.24 2.05 -7.71
N VAL A 119 -5.32 1.39 -8.13
CA VAL A 119 -5.61 0.00 -7.77
C VAL A 119 -5.64 -0.86 -9.03
N TYR A 120 -4.93 -1.97 -9.01
CA TYR A 120 -4.88 -2.90 -10.14
C TYR A 120 -4.62 -4.32 -9.65
N ARG A 121 -4.64 -5.27 -10.59
CA ARG A 121 -4.16 -6.63 -10.38
C ARG A 121 -2.92 -6.79 -11.25
#